data_AF-A0A8T4SK02-F1
#
_entry.id   AF-A0A8T4SK02-F1
#
_cell.length_a   1.000
_cell.length_b   1.000
_cell.length_c   1.000
_cell.angle_alpha   90.00
_cell.angle_beta   90.00
_cell.angle_gamma   90.00
#
_symmetry.space_group_name_H-M   'P 1'
#
loop_
_entity.id
_entity.type
_entity.pdbx_description
1 polymer ?
#
loop_
_entity_poly.entity_id
_entity_poly.type
_entity_poly.pdbx_seq_one_letter_code
_entity_poly.pdbx_strand_id
1 'polypeptide(L)'
;MTQPGALFPNNFAELEKYGNGGFFIVHNDVVEWKAVNVRERIALTYDVDGKKADDVSKELLDMMKTVKADTLVTLRVYGKLSSGQVSDITFNDVMAEGYARGAYVVLKNTAALSGKEFQEVDVQADSIEQIEEQLIQEHLKNDSAKITLVKELMQALSAEKKEGETTKDFEERVKEDGITVLKLDVLK
;
A
#
# COMPACT_ATOMS: atom_id res chain seq x y z
N MET A 1 5.29 39.66 5.79
CA MET A 1 5.95 38.90 4.69
C MET A 1 4.92 38.00 4.05
N THR A 2 4.61 38.17 2.76
CA THR A 2 3.73 37.27 2.00
C THR A 2 4.59 36.24 1.27
N GLN A 3 4.46 34.96 1.61
CA GLN A 3 5.09 33.87 0.86
C GLN A 3 4.09 33.42 -0.23
N PRO A 4 4.43 33.53 -1.53
CA PRO A 4 3.51 33.22 -2.63
C PRO A 4 3.14 31.73 -2.75
N GLY A 5 3.79 30.85 -2.00
CA GLY A 5 3.67 29.39 -2.17
C GLY A 5 4.46 28.89 -3.38
N ALA A 6 4.25 27.63 -3.75
CA ALA A 6 4.87 27.04 -4.93
C ALA A 6 4.19 27.52 -6.23
N LEU A 7 4.97 27.71 -7.29
CA LEU A 7 4.45 28.07 -8.62
C LEU A 7 3.66 26.92 -9.26
N PHE A 8 3.89 25.69 -8.81
CA PHE A 8 3.12 24.51 -9.18
C PHE A 8 3.09 23.52 -8.00
N PRO A 9 1.97 22.82 -7.77
CA PRO A 9 1.88 21.79 -6.74
C PRO A 9 2.98 20.74 -6.88
N ASN A 10 3.68 20.44 -5.79
CA ASN A 10 4.87 19.56 -5.82
C ASN A 10 4.58 18.11 -5.41
N ASN A 11 3.38 17.82 -4.90
CA ASN A 11 2.97 16.49 -4.45
C ASN A 11 1.46 16.24 -4.67
N PHE A 12 1.03 14.99 -4.51
CA PHE A 12 -0.36 14.56 -4.75
C PHE A 12 -1.39 15.35 -3.93
N ALA A 13 -1.12 15.61 -2.65
CA ALA A 13 -2.04 16.32 -1.77
C ALA A 13 -2.18 17.80 -2.18
N GLU A 14 -1.08 18.44 -2.59
CA GLU A 14 -1.13 19.80 -3.13
C GLU A 14 -1.86 19.86 -4.48
N LEU A 15 -1.67 18.85 -5.34
CA LEU A 15 -2.36 18.74 -6.63
C LEU A 15 -3.86 18.59 -6.46
N GLU A 16 -4.33 17.84 -5.45
CA GLU A 16 -5.75 17.74 -5.15
C GLU A 16 -6.31 19.04 -4.53
N LYS A 17 -5.57 19.63 -3.58
CA LYS A 17 -6.07 20.73 -2.75
C LYS A 17 -6.07 22.08 -3.46
N TYR A 18 -4.98 22.43 -4.15
CA TYR A 18 -4.72 23.82 -4.52
C TYR A 18 -5.02 24.16 -5.96
N GLY A 19 -5.34 23.21 -6.83
CA GLY A 19 -5.60 23.60 -8.22
C GLY A 19 -4.30 23.71 -8.98
N ASN A 20 -3.71 24.87 -8.81
CA ASN A 20 -2.56 25.40 -9.49
C ASN A 20 -1.76 26.22 -8.47
N GLY A 21 -0.48 26.43 -8.76
CA GLY A 21 0.30 27.43 -8.04
C GLY A 21 0.06 28.82 -8.61
N GLY A 22 0.76 29.80 -8.07
CA GLY A 22 0.64 31.17 -8.54
C GLY A 22 1.70 32.07 -7.94
N PHE A 23 1.66 33.33 -8.34
CA PHE A 23 2.52 34.36 -7.77
C PHE A 23 1.73 35.64 -7.56
N PHE A 24 2.28 36.54 -6.76
CA PHE A 24 1.71 37.87 -6.56
C PHE A 24 2.45 38.89 -7.41
N ILE A 25 1.71 39.78 -8.07
CA ILE A 25 2.22 41.01 -8.64
C ILE A 25 1.88 42.14 -7.68
N VAL A 26 2.88 42.92 -7.28
CA VAL A 26 2.70 44.08 -6.40
C VAL A 26 3.03 45.35 -7.18
N HIS A 27 2.06 46.27 -7.28
CA HIS A 27 2.24 47.55 -7.96
C HIS A 27 1.45 48.63 -7.22
N ASN A 28 2.12 49.71 -6.80
CA ASN A 28 1.53 50.82 -6.03
C ASN A 28 0.71 50.35 -4.81
N ASP A 29 1.29 49.49 -3.98
CA ASP A 29 0.64 48.86 -2.81
C ASP A 29 -0.61 48.01 -3.10
N VAL A 30 -0.94 47.79 -4.38
CA VAL A 30 -1.97 46.84 -4.80
C VAL A 30 -1.32 45.48 -5.02
N VAL A 31 -1.86 44.47 -4.33
CA VAL A 31 -1.42 43.07 -4.43
C VAL A 31 -2.42 42.29 -5.29
N GLU A 32 -1.98 41.77 -6.42
CA GLU A 32 -2.78 40.94 -7.32
C GLU A 32 -2.21 39.51 -7.37
N TRP A 33 -3.06 38.50 -7.16
CA TRP A 33 -2.66 37.10 -7.33
C TRP A 33 -2.87 36.64 -8.78
N LYS A 34 -1.86 36.02 -9.37
CA LYS A 34 -1.91 35.41 -10.71
C LYS A 34 -1.69 33.91 -10.62
N ALA A 35 -2.69 33.14 -11.07
CA ALA A 35 -2.59 31.70 -11.22
C ALA A 35 -1.61 31.32 -12.34
N VAL A 36 -0.81 30.27 -12.11
CA VAL A 36 0.01 29.63 -13.15
C VAL A 36 -0.61 28.28 -13.48
N ASN A 37 -1.37 28.24 -14.58
CA ASN A 37 -1.99 27.02 -15.08
C ASN A 37 -1.07 26.36 -16.11
N VAL A 38 -0.35 25.33 -15.69
CA VAL A 38 0.57 24.60 -16.58
C VAL A 38 -0.20 23.65 -17.50
N ARG A 39 -1.14 22.89 -16.95
CA ARG A 39 -1.96 21.88 -17.65
C ARG A 39 -3.34 21.75 -17.00
N GLU A 40 -4.32 21.27 -17.76
CA GLU A 40 -5.63 20.88 -17.20
C GLU A 40 -5.44 19.70 -16.22
N ARG A 41 -6.22 19.69 -15.15
CA ARG A 41 -6.15 18.62 -14.13
C ARG A 41 -7.54 18.16 -13.74
N ILE A 42 -7.70 16.84 -13.65
CA ILE A 42 -8.89 16.18 -13.12
C ILE A 42 -8.52 15.44 -11.83
N ALA A 43 -9.26 15.71 -10.76
CA ALA A 43 -9.16 14.98 -9.50
C ALA A 43 -10.37 14.04 -9.37
N LEU A 44 -10.09 12.74 -9.33
CA LEU A 44 -11.06 11.67 -9.19
C LEU A 44 -10.93 11.07 -7.79
N THR A 45 -12.03 11.06 -7.05
CA THR A 45 -12.09 10.46 -5.71
C THR A 45 -13.19 9.42 -5.70
N TYR A 46 -12.90 8.25 -5.13
CA TYR A 46 -13.81 7.12 -5.16
C TYR A 46 -13.81 6.35 -3.84
N ASP A 47 -15.01 6.21 -3.28
CA ASP A 47 -15.30 5.46 -2.06
C ASP A 47 -15.67 4.01 -2.41
N VAL A 48 -14.97 3.05 -1.81
CA VAL A 48 -15.20 1.63 -2.03
C VAL A 48 -16.09 0.98 -0.98
N ASP A 49 -16.56 1.72 0.03
CA ASP A 49 -17.31 1.15 1.14
C ASP A 49 -18.49 0.32 0.65
N GLY A 50 -18.52 -0.95 1.08
CA GLY A 50 -19.58 -1.89 0.70
C GLY A 50 -19.43 -2.52 -0.69
N LYS A 51 -18.37 -2.22 -1.44
CA LYS A 51 -18.18 -2.72 -2.83
C LYS A 51 -17.18 -3.87 -2.92
N LYS A 52 -17.36 -4.72 -3.93
CA LYS A 52 -16.45 -5.84 -4.24
C LYS A 52 -15.29 -5.35 -5.11
N ALA A 53 -14.12 -5.97 -4.99
CA ALA A 53 -12.93 -5.60 -5.76
C ALA A 53 -13.17 -5.57 -7.29
N ASP A 54 -13.88 -6.56 -7.84
CA ASP A 54 -14.21 -6.62 -9.28
C ASP A 54 -15.08 -5.46 -9.75
N ASP A 55 -16.07 -5.08 -8.92
CA ASP A 55 -16.99 -3.99 -9.24
C ASP A 55 -16.27 -2.63 -9.15
N VAL A 56 -15.39 -2.48 -8.14
CA VAL A 56 -14.50 -1.32 -8.03
C VAL A 56 -13.65 -1.17 -9.29
N SER A 57 -13.07 -2.26 -9.80
CA SER A 57 -12.24 -2.20 -11.02
C SER A 57 -13.02 -1.68 -12.24
N LYS A 58 -14.25 -2.16 -12.44
CA LYS A 58 -15.13 -1.71 -13.52
C LYS A 58 -15.52 -0.24 -13.39
N GLU A 59 -15.88 0.19 -12.19
CA GLU A 59 -16.28 1.58 -11.93
C GLU A 59 -15.10 2.54 -12.11
N LEU A 60 -13.90 2.16 -11.67
CA LEU A 60 -12.68 2.95 -11.89
C LEU A 60 -12.33 3.07 -13.38
N LEU A 61 -12.48 2.00 -14.17
CA LEU A 61 -12.33 2.05 -15.63
C LEU A 61 -13.35 3.00 -16.27
N ASP A 62 -14.59 3.00 -15.79
CA ASP A 62 -15.62 3.92 -16.29
C ASP A 62 -15.29 5.38 -15.96
N MET A 63 -14.77 5.66 -14.76
CA MET A 63 -14.30 7.00 -14.39
C MET A 63 -13.19 7.50 -15.32
N MET A 64 -12.30 6.63 -15.76
CA MET A 64 -11.25 6.99 -16.72
C MET A 64 -11.82 7.46 -18.07
N LYS A 65 -13.06 7.09 -18.42
CA LYS A 65 -13.69 7.57 -19.66
C LYS A 65 -13.88 9.08 -19.73
N THR A 66 -13.91 9.75 -18.58
CA THR A 66 -14.03 11.20 -18.46
C THR A 66 -12.71 11.94 -18.71
N VAL A 67 -11.59 11.22 -18.77
CA VAL A 67 -10.25 11.79 -18.96
C VAL A 67 -10.09 12.32 -20.38
N LYS A 68 -9.55 13.53 -20.49
CA LYS A 68 -9.19 14.19 -21.75
C LYS A 68 -7.69 14.10 -22.00
N ALA A 69 -7.30 14.35 -23.25
CA ALA A 69 -5.90 14.47 -23.63
C ALA A 69 -5.18 15.58 -22.86
N ASP A 70 -3.86 15.41 -22.69
CA ASP A 70 -2.92 16.37 -22.08
C ASP A 70 -3.19 16.73 -20.61
N THR A 71 -4.06 15.96 -19.95
CA THR A 71 -4.55 16.24 -18.59
C THR A 71 -3.72 15.51 -17.52
N LEU A 72 -3.50 16.17 -16.38
CA LEU A 72 -2.99 15.56 -15.15
C LEU A 72 -4.14 14.90 -14.39
N VAL A 73 -4.08 13.60 -14.14
CA VAL A 73 -5.14 12.87 -13.43
C VAL A 73 -4.64 12.43 -12.07
N THR A 74 -5.38 12.75 -11.00
CA THR A 74 -5.17 12.19 -9.67
C THR A 74 -6.35 11.30 -9.32
N LEU A 75 -6.09 10.04 -8.99
CA LEU A 75 -7.09 9.08 -8.55
C LEU A 75 -6.88 8.72 -7.08
N ARG A 76 -7.81 9.12 -6.22
CA ARG A 76 -7.84 8.72 -4.81
C ARG A 76 -8.92 7.68 -4.58
N VAL A 77 -8.52 6.50 -4.12
CA VAL A 77 -9.42 5.43 -3.74
C VAL A 77 -9.30 5.18 -2.25
N TYR A 78 -10.43 5.15 -1.55
CA TYR A 78 -10.47 5.00 -0.10
C TYR A 78 -11.69 4.18 0.33
N GLY A 79 -11.68 3.71 1.58
CA GLY A 79 -12.77 2.91 2.16
C GLY A 79 -12.39 1.45 2.36
N LYS A 80 -13.39 0.63 2.70
CA LYS A 80 -13.28 -0.79 3.00
C LYS A 80 -14.13 -1.63 2.05
N LEU A 81 -13.48 -2.52 1.32
CA LEU A 81 -14.16 -3.47 0.44
C LEU A 81 -15.14 -4.35 1.23
N SER A 82 -16.25 -4.73 0.59
CA SER A 82 -17.20 -5.71 1.14
C SER A 82 -16.79 -7.17 0.90
N SER A 83 -15.94 -7.41 -0.10
CA SER A 83 -15.33 -8.70 -0.39
C SER A 83 -14.19 -8.56 -1.40
N GLY A 84 -13.22 -9.47 -1.33
CA GLY A 84 -12.01 -9.45 -2.17
C GLY A 84 -10.87 -8.70 -1.49
N GLN A 85 -9.67 -8.89 -2.05
CA GLN A 85 -8.45 -8.23 -1.61
C GLN A 85 -8.22 -6.96 -2.42
N VAL A 86 -7.44 -6.02 -1.87
CA VAL A 86 -7.02 -4.82 -2.60
C VAL A 86 -6.20 -5.18 -3.84
N SER A 87 -5.43 -6.28 -3.78
CA SER A 87 -4.67 -6.81 -4.92
C SER A 87 -5.54 -7.32 -6.08
N ASP A 88 -6.81 -7.64 -5.82
CA ASP A 88 -7.73 -8.10 -6.86
C ASP A 88 -8.22 -6.93 -7.75
N ILE A 89 -8.04 -5.68 -7.30
CA ILE A 89 -8.40 -4.51 -8.09
C ILE A 89 -7.38 -4.30 -9.20
N THR A 90 -7.83 -4.25 -10.46
CA THR A 90 -6.96 -4.14 -11.64
C THR A 90 -6.49 -2.70 -11.90
N PHE A 91 -5.79 -2.10 -10.93
CA PHE A 91 -5.28 -0.72 -11.05
C PHE A 91 -4.41 -0.51 -12.27
N ASN A 92 -3.62 -1.51 -12.70
CA ASN A 92 -2.77 -1.35 -13.88
C ASN A 92 -3.61 -1.08 -15.15
N ASP A 93 -4.74 -1.77 -15.29
CA ASP A 93 -5.66 -1.58 -16.41
C ASP A 93 -6.34 -0.20 -16.35
N VAL A 94 -6.73 0.23 -15.14
CA VAL A 94 -7.27 1.58 -14.91
C VAL A 94 -6.27 2.66 -15.35
N MET A 95 -5.00 2.51 -14.95
CA MET A 95 -3.96 3.47 -15.34
C MET A 95 -3.72 3.44 -16.85
N ALA A 96 -3.66 2.25 -17.45
CA ALA A 96 -3.49 2.07 -18.89
C ALA A 96 -4.63 2.72 -19.68
N GLU A 97 -5.87 2.58 -19.24
CA GLU A 97 -7.05 3.23 -19.84
C GLU A 97 -6.93 4.77 -19.80
N GLY A 98 -6.48 5.33 -18.67
CA GLY A 98 -6.22 6.77 -18.55
C GLY A 98 -5.16 7.25 -19.55
N TYR A 99 -4.04 6.52 -19.69
CA TYR A 99 -3.00 6.84 -20.66
C TYR A 99 -3.47 6.67 -22.12
N ALA A 100 -4.26 5.64 -22.41
CA ALA A 100 -4.83 5.41 -23.74
C ALA A 100 -5.73 6.57 -24.20
N ARG A 101 -6.32 7.31 -23.25
CA ARG A 101 -7.13 8.51 -23.49
C ARG A 101 -6.33 9.80 -23.61
N GLY A 102 -5.00 9.70 -23.50
CA GLY A 102 -4.08 10.83 -23.64
C GLY A 102 -3.81 11.58 -22.34
N ALA A 103 -4.07 10.99 -21.17
CA ALA A 103 -3.58 11.57 -19.91
C ALA A 103 -2.07 11.78 -20.00
N TYR A 104 -1.62 12.96 -19.56
CA TYR A 104 -0.19 13.23 -19.47
C TYR A 104 0.46 12.42 -18.35
N VAL A 105 -0.23 12.35 -17.20
CA VAL A 105 0.14 11.49 -16.09
C VAL A 105 -1.12 11.04 -15.37
N VAL A 106 -1.11 9.82 -14.86
CA VAL A 106 -2.09 9.34 -13.90
C VAL A 106 -1.35 9.02 -12.61
N LEU A 107 -1.76 9.66 -11.51
CA LEU A 107 -1.24 9.39 -10.16
C LEU A 107 -2.33 8.70 -9.35
N LYS A 108 -1.97 7.68 -8.59
CA LYS A 108 -2.91 6.97 -7.70
C LYS A 108 -2.54 7.14 -6.23
N ASN A 109 -3.56 7.26 -5.39
CA ASN A 109 -3.45 7.16 -3.95
C ASN A 109 -4.47 6.14 -3.42
N THR A 110 -3.96 5.08 -2.81
CA THR A 110 -4.75 4.00 -2.21
C THR A 110 -4.38 3.79 -0.74
N ALA A 111 -3.76 4.78 -0.10
CA ALA A 111 -3.25 4.62 1.27
C ALA A 111 -4.38 4.43 2.31
N ALA A 112 -5.58 4.92 2.00
CA ALA A 112 -6.78 4.78 2.82
C ALA A 112 -7.76 3.71 2.29
N LEU A 113 -7.30 2.84 1.38
CA LEU A 113 -8.06 1.72 0.86
C LEU A 113 -7.69 0.46 1.63
N SER A 114 -8.70 -0.24 2.11
CA SER A 114 -8.56 -1.48 2.87
C SER A 114 -9.44 -2.59 2.29
N GLY A 115 -8.96 -3.82 2.40
CA GLY A 115 -9.77 -4.99 2.06
C GLY A 115 -10.78 -5.30 3.16
N LYS A 116 -11.73 -6.18 2.85
CA LYS A 116 -12.40 -6.91 3.93
C LYS A 116 -11.36 -7.84 4.53
N GLU A 117 -10.81 -7.46 5.67
CA GLU A 117 -10.13 -8.44 6.51
C GLU A 117 -11.10 -9.61 6.70
N PHE A 118 -10.62 -10.84 6.49
CA PHE A 118 -11.35 -12.02 6.96
C PHE A 118 -11.79 -11.68 8.38
N GLN A 119 -13.09 -11.88 8.67
CA GLN A 119 -13.57 -11.75 10.03
C GLN A 119 -12.54 -12.45 10.92
N GLU A 120 -12.00 -11.74 11.89
CA GLU A 120 -11.50 -12.37 13.10
C GLU A 120 -12.57 -13.41 13.42
N VAL A 121 -12.23 -14.68 13.22
CA VAL A 121 -13.01 -15.73 13.82
C VAL A 121 -12.95 -15.34 15.29
N ASP A 122 -14.10 -15.00 15.86
CA ASP A 122 -14.28 -14.69 17.26
C ASP A 122 -14.01 -15.99 18.03
N VAL A 123 -12.74 -16.42 18.03
CA VAL A 123 -12.23 -17.54 18.79
C VAL A 123 -11.86 -16.93 20.12
N GLN A 124 -12.85 -16.90 21.00
CA GLN A 124 -12.54 -16.98 22.42
C GLN A 124 -11.54 -18.13 22.63
N ALA A 125 -10.40 -17.79 23.24
CA ALA A 125 -9.23 -18.60 23.61
C ALA A 125 -8.03 -18.45 22.67
N ASP A 126 -6.77 -18.37 23.10
CA ASP A 126 -6.11 -18.27 24.42
C ASP A 126 -4.60 -18.15 24.04
N SER A 127 -3.89 -17.11 24.47
CA SER A 127 -2.43 -16.93 24.27
C SER A 127 -1.90 -16.70 22.83
N ILE A 128 -0.75 -16.01 22.72
CA ILE A 128 -0.09 -15.61 21.46
C ILE A 128 0.22 -16.84 20.58
N GLU A 129 0.54 -17.95 21.23
CA GLU A 129 0.90 -19.22 20.61
C GLU A 129 -0.27 -19.82 19.79
N GLN A 130 -1.52 -19.60 20.19
CA GLN A 130 -2.68 -20.08 19.42
C GLN A 130 -2.96 -19.22 18.19
N ILE A 131 -2.66 -17.92 18.26
CA ILE A 131 -2.77 -17.01 17.10
C ILE A 131 -1.74 -17.40 16.05
N GLU A 132 -0.49 -17.66 16.47
CA GLU A 132 0.56 -18.12 15.56
C GLU A 132 0.20 -19.46 14.90
N GLU A 133 -0.32 -20.42 15.67
CA GLU A 133 -0.77 -21.72 15.15
C GLU A 133 -1.83 -21.55 14.04
N GLN A 134 -2.83 -20.70 14.27
CA GLN A 134 -3.91 -20.47 13.33
C GLN A 134 -3.41 -19.81 12.04
N LEU A 135 -2.55 -18.80 12.14
CA LEU A 135 -1.96 -18.12 10.98
C LEU A 135 -1.09 -19.06 10.13
N ILE A 136 -0.31 -19.94 10.78
CA ILE A 136 0.52 -20.95 10.11
C ILE A 136 -0.36 -21.96 9.37
N GLN A 137 -1.46 -22.43 9.98
CA GLN A 137 -2.39 -23.37 9.36
C GLN A 137 -3.13 -22.75 8.16
N GLU A 138 -3.53 -21.48 8.25
CA GLU A 138 -4.22 -20.75 7.19
C GLU A 138 -3.37 -20.63 5.92
N HIS A 139 -2.09 -20.25 6.07
CA HIS A 139 -1.20 -20.04 4.92
C HIS A 139 -0.69 -21.34 4.29
N LEU A 140 -0.60 -22.42 5.06
CA LEU A 140 -0.02 -23.70 4.61
C LEU A 140 -1.04 -24.75 4.18
N LYS A 141 -2.35 -24.44 4.17
CA LYS A 141 -3.44 -25.31 3.70
C LYS A 141 -3.36 -26.75 4.26
N ASN A 142 -3.02 -26.90 5.54
CA ASN A 142 -2.85 -28.19 6.24
C ASN A 142 -1.70 -29.09 5.75
N ASP A 143 -0.65 -28.54 5.12
CA ASP A 143 0.59 -29.29 4.87
C ASP A 143 1.36 -29.51 6.19
N SER A 144 1.09 -30.64 6.84
CA SER A 144 1.63 -30.96 8.17
C SER A 144 3.15 -30.94 8.24
N ALA A 145 3.84 -31.29 7.14
CA ALA A 145 5.30 -31.27 7.10
C ALA A 145 5.86 -29.85 7.09
N LYS A 146 5.22 -28.94 6.35
CA LYS A 146 5.62 -27.52 6.34
C LYS A 146 5.24 -26.80 7.63
N ILE A 147 4.10 -27.15 8.22
CA ILE A 147 3.67 -26.60 9.51
C ILE A 147 4.71 -26.94 10.59
N THR A 148 5.16 -28.20 10.65
CA THR A 148 6.23 -28.61 11.57
C THR A 148 7.53 -27.85 11.31
N LEU A 149 7.94 -27.73 10.04
CA LEU A 149 9.16 -26.99 9.67
C LEU A 149 9.12 -25.52 10.11
N VAL A 150 7.98 -24.85 9.92
CA VAL A 150 7.83 -23.44 10.31
C VAL A 150 7.92 -23.27 11.83
N LYS A 151 7.29 -24.16 12.60
CA LYS A 151 7.37 -24.12 14.07
C LYS A 151 8.78 -24.34 14.59
N GLU A 152 9.48 -25.34 14.05
CA GLU A 152 10.87 -25.63 14.41
C GLU A 152 11.78 -24.43 14.09
N LEU A 153 11.52 -23.74 12.97
CA LEU A 153 12.30 -22.58 12.57
C LEU A 153 12.03 -21.36 13.46
N MET A 154 10.77 -21.10 13.80
CA MET A 154 10.40 -20.03 14.73
C MET A 154 11.06 -20.24 16.10
N GLN A 155 11.06 -21.47 16.61
CA GLN A 155 11.69 -21.80 17.88
C GLN A 155 13.23 -21.62 17.86
N ALA A 156 13.89 -21.97 16.75
CA ALA A 156 15.32 -21.76 16.59
C ALA A 156 15.69 -20.26 16.54
N LEU A 157 14.88 -19.45 15.86
CA LEU A 157 15.10 -18.02 15.70
C LEU A 157 14.70 -17.20 16.94
N SER A 158 13.85 -17.74 17.81
CA SER A 158 13.46 -17.11 19.08
C SER A 158 14.47 -17.34 20.21
N ALA A 159 15.63 -17.96 19.93
CA ALA A 159 16.61 -18.27 20.95
C ALA A 159 17.22 -16.99 21.55
N GLU A 160 17.29 -16.93 22.88
CA GLU A 160 17.93 -15.82 23.58
C GLU A 160 19.44 -16.04 23.75
N LYS A 161 20.15 -14.94 23.99
CA LYS A 161 21.59 -14.94 24.27
C LYS A 161 21.85 -15.52 25.65
N LYS A 162 22.72 -16.52 25.73
CA LYS A 162 23.08 -17.20 26.99
C LYS A 162 24.02 -16.33 27.84
N GLU A 163 23.99 -16.56 29.15
CA GLU A 163 24.91 -15.89 30.08
C GLU A 163 26.37 -16.28 29.75
N GLY A 164 27.23 -15.28 29.56
CA GLY A 164 28.63 -15.48 29.16
C GLY A 164 28.88 -15.73 27.67
N GLU A 165 27.82 -15.77 26.83
CA GLU A 165 27.95 -15.91 25.38
C GLU A 165 28.39 -14.56 24.75
N THR A 166 29.34 -14.58 23.81
CA THR A 166 29.64 -13.37 23.05
C THR A 166 28.57 -13.14 21.97
N THR A 167 28.45 -11.92 21.44
CA THR A 167 27.48 -11.67 20.35
C THR A 167 27.79 -12.50 19.11
N LYS A 168 29.07 -12.72 18.82
CA LYS A 168 29.51 -13.54 17.70
C LYS A 168 29.09 -15.01 17.89
N ASP A 169 29.34 -15.57 19.07
CA ASP A 169 29.00 -16.98 19.36
C ASP A 169 27.47 -17.20 19.34
N PHE A 170 26.70 -16.20 19.81
CA PHE A 170 25.25 -16.20 19.73
C PHE A 170 24.75 -16.24 18.27
N GLU A 171 25.26 -15.35 17.42
CA GLU A 171 24.89 -15.28 16.00
C GLU A 171 25.28 -16.56 15.25
N GLU A 172 26.47 -17.11 15.50
CA GLU A 172 26.92 -18.37 14.91
C GLU A 172 26.01 -19.53 15.33
N ARG A 173 25.66 -19.64 16.61
CA ARG A 173 24.76 -20.68 17.11
C ARG A 173 23.35 -20.59 16.52
N VAL A 174 22.71 -19.42 16.55
CA VAL A 174 21.35 -19.25 16.00
C VAL A 174 21.31 -19.56 14.50
N LYS A 175 22.39 -19.20 13.79
CA LYS A 175 22.53 -19.53 12.36
C LYS A 175 22.69 -21.02 12.14
N GLU A 176 23.53 -21.71 12.92
CA GLU A 176 23.69 -23.17 12.83
C GLU A 176 22.37 -23.89 13.15
N ASP A 177 21.68 -23.50 14.22
CA ASP A 177 20.38 -24.05 14.61
C ASP A 177 19.35 -23.91 13.47
N GLY A 178 19.29 -22.74 12.81
CA GLY A 178 18.42 -22.50 11.66
C GLY A 178 18.77 -23.32 10.42
N ILE A 179 20.07 -23.53 10.13
CA ILE A 179 20.56 -24.36 9.02
C ILE A 179 20.16 -25.82 9.23
N THR A 180 20.28 -26.32 10.47
CA THR A 180 19.89 -27.68 10.84
C THR A 180 18.39 -27.90 10.70
N VAL A 181 17.56 -26.95 11.13
CA VAL A 181 16.09 -27.02 10.92
C VAL A 181 15.73 -27.07 9.44
N LEU A 182 16.40 -26.28 8.61
CA LEU A 182 16.22 -26.28 7.15
C LEU A 182 16.81 -27.53 6.46
N LYS A 183 17.48 -28.42 7.21
CA LYS A 183 18.14 -29.64 6.70
C LYS A 183 19.16 -29.35 5.58
N LEU A 184 19.77 -28.17 5.60
CA LEU A 184 20.78 -27.77 4.60
C LEU A 184 22.14 -28.44 4.86
N ASP A 185 22.32 -29.08 6.02
CA ASP A 185 23.52 -29.83 6.39
C ASP A 185 23.74 -31.12 5.56
N VAL A 186 22.72 -31.58 4.84
CA VAL A 186 22.74 -32.82 4.04
C VAL A 186 23.26 -32.58 2.60
N LEU A 187 23.63 -31.34 2.25
CA LEU A 187 24.07 -30.94 0.90
C LEU A 187 25.60 -30.84 0.72
N LYS A 188 26.39 -31.49 1.60
CA LYS A 188 27.85 -31.61 1.44
C LYS A 188 28.26 -32.93 0.77
#